data_AF-A0ABD4THR2-F1
#
_entry.id   AF-A0ABD4THR2-F1
#
_cell.length_a   1.000
_cell.length_b   1.000
_cell.length_c   1.000
_cell.angle_alpha   90.00
_cell.angle_beta   90.00
_cell.angle_gamma   90.00
#
_symmetry.space_group_name_H-M   'P 1'
#
loop_
_entity.id
_entity.type
_entity.pdbx_description
1 polymer ?
#
loop_
_entity_poly.entity_id
_entity_poly.type
_entity_poly.pdbx_seq_one_letter_code
_entity_poly.pdbx_strand_id
1 'polypeptide(L)'
;MEIRLAPYITLRTGTFAAVVAPEEAMISLFAEHPELKRYLFLYISGNGSRLLTRAGDRSATFDVRRAFTAHQLLTILREATHTIIFIEHDPTLFESGGSSMAAAIGKVISEAASGSLVILYTPVPDRFFGEMAAYADRIITLAPEEAPVRKQNVRASRFGQATLGAF
;
A
#
# COMPACT_ATOMS: atom_id res chain seq x y z
N MET A 1 -3.23 -5.51 -18.88
CA MET A 1 -4.28 -4.86 -18.05
C MET A 1 -3.65 -3.65 -17.37
N GLU A 2 -4.44 -2.61 -17.10
CA GLU A 2 -3.99 -1.38 -16.44
C GLU A 2 -4.97 -0.99 -15.32
N ILE A 3 -4.45 -0.65 -14.14
CA ILE A 3 -5.19 -0.16 -12.98
C ILE A 3 -4.73 1.27 -12.72
N ARG A 4 -5.67 2.18 -12.47
CA ARG A 4 -5.32 3.54 -12.05
C ARG A 4 -5.13 3.55 -10.54
N LEU A 5 -3.95 3.92 -10.07
CA LEU A 5 -3.68 4.03 -8.63
C LEU A 5 -4.03 5.41 -8.07
N ALA A 6 -3.73 6.45 -8.83
CA ALA A 6 -4.01 7.85 -8.51
C ALA A 6 -4.12 8.63 -9.83
N PRO A 7 -4.52 9.93 -9.82
CA PRO A 7 -4.47 10.75 -11.03
C PRO A 7 -3.10 10.65 -11.71
N TYR A 8 -3.10 10.29 -13.00
CA TYR A 8 -1.90 10.12 -13.83
C TYR A 8 -0.93 9.00 -13.42
N ILE A 9 -1.24 8.23 -12.37
CA ILE A 9 -0.44 7.08 -11.94
C ILE A 9 -1.20 5.81 -12.27
N THR A 10 -0.63 5.00 -13.14
CA THR A 10 -1.18 3.70 -13.52
C THR A 10 -0.21 2.56 -13.28
N LEU A 11 -0.77 1.41 -12.94
CA LEU A 11 -0.10 0.14 -12.69
C LEU A 11 -0.46 -0.83 -13.83
N ARG A 12 0.52 -1.56 -14.36
CA ARG A 12 0.31 -2.39 -15.56
C ARG A 12 0.81 -3.81 -15.33
N THR A 13 0.15 -4.80 -15.94
CA THR A 13 0.69 -6.17 -16.02
C THR A 13 2.11 -6.13 -16.61
N GLY A 14 3.00 -6.99 -16.13
CA GLY A 14 4.40 -6.96 -16.54
C GLY A 14 5.27 -6.08 -15.63
N THR A 15 4.74 -5.59 -14.49
CA THR A 15 5.47 -4.66 -13.61
C THR A 15 5.35 -5.03 -12.14
N PHE A 16 6.43 -4.79 -11.40
CA PHE A 16 6.51 -4.79 -9.96
C PHE A 16 6.51 -3.35 -9.44
N ALA A 17 5.42 -2.97 -8.77
CA ALA A 17 5.29 -1.69 -8.09
C ALA A 17 5.41 -1.85 -6.57
N ALA A 18 6.37 -1.16 -5.96
CA ALA A 18 6.41 -0.96 -4.51
C ALA A 18 5.66 0.33 -4.16
N VAL A 19 4.62 0.22 -3.34
CA VAL A 19 3.69 1.31 -3.02
C VAL A 19 3.75 1.63 -1.53
N VAL A 20 4.08 2.87 -1.21
CA VAL A 20 3.94 3.45 0.13
C VAL A 20 2.77 4.41 0.11
N ALA A 21 1.68 4.08 0.80
CA ALA A 21 0.47 4.89 0.77
C ALA A 21 -0.35 4.75 2.06
N PRO A 22 -1.17 5.75 2.42
CA PRO A 22 -2.17 5.60 3.48
C PRO A 22 -3.13 4.44 3.19
N GLU A 23 -3.64 3.80 4.25
CA GLU A 23 -4.58 2.69 4.12
C GLU A 23 -5.85 3.10 3.35
N GLU A 24 -6.32 4.32 3.60
CA GLU A 24 -7.51 4.91 2.96
C GLU A 24 -7.37 4.99 1.45
N ALA A 25 -6.18 5.30 0.93
CA ALA A 25 -5.93 5.37 -0.51
C ALA A 25 -6.07 3.98 -1.15
N MET A 26 -5.54 2.94 -0.50
CA MET A 26 -5.63 1.57 -1.00
C MET A 26 -7.04 0.97 -0.84
N ILE A 27 -7.76 1.34 0.21
CA ILE A 27 -9.17 0.94 0.37
C ILE A 27 -10.02 1.59 -0.72
N SER A 28 -9.78 2.87 -1.01
CA SER A 28 -10.46 3.60 -2.09
C SER A 28 -10.17 2.95 -3.44
N LEU A 29 -8.92 2.52 -3.70
CA LEU A 29 -8.56 1.76 -4.90
C LEU A 29 -9.45 0.51 -5.07
N PHE A 30 -9.63 -0.30 -4.03
CA PHE A 30 -10.46 -1.51 -4.12
C PHE A 30 -11.94 -1.19 -4.35
N ALA A 31 -12.44 -0.09 -3.77
CA ALA A 31 -13.82 0.35 -3.93
C ALA A 31 -14.09 0.96 -5.32
N GLU A 32 -13.15 1.74 -5.85
CA GLU A 32 -13.27 2.46 -7.13
C GLU A 32 -13.04 1.56 -8.34
N HIS A 33 -12.35 0.42 -8.15
CA HIS A 33 -12.02 -0.52 -9.22
C HIS A 33 -12.69 -1.89 -9.04
N PRO A 34 -14.03 -2.00 -9.12
CA PRO A 34 -14.74 -3.28 -9.03
C PRO A 34 -14.35 -4.25 -10.16
N GLU A 35 -13.79 -3.76 -11.27
CA GLU A 35 -13.25 -4.57 -12.36
C GLU A 35 -12.04 -5.42 -11.95
N LEU A 36 -11.36 -5.12 -10.83
CA LEU A 36 -10.32 -6.00 -10.27
C LEU A 36 -10.84 -7.41 -10.03
N LYS A 37 -12.14 -7.53 -9.73
CA LYS A 37 -12.85 -8.80 -9.54
C LYS A 37 -13.00 -9.62 -10.83
N ARG A 38 -12.70 -9.06 -12.00
CA ARG A 38 -12.73 -9.81 -13.28
C ARG A 38 -11.42 -10.53 -13.56
N TYR A 39 -10.36 -10.20 -12.84
CA TYR A 39 -9.04 -10.79 -12.99
C TYR A 39 -8.79 -11.81 -11.89
N LEU A 40 -7.92 -12.77 -12.16
CA LEU A 40 -7.38 -13.63 -11.11
C LEU A 40 -6.55 -12.77 -10.17
N PHE A 41 -7.09 -12.51 -8.99
CA PHE A 41 -6.52 -11.61 -8.00
C PHE A 41 -6.05 -12.42 -6.81
N LEU A 42 -4.77 -12.33 -6.47
CA LEU A 42 -4.20 -12.93 -5.28
C LEU A 42 -3.85 -11.84 -4.27
N TYR A 43 -4.54 -11.85 -3.13
CA TYR A 43 -4.17 -11.07 -1.95
C TYR A 43 -3.30 -11.91 -1.03
N ILE A 44 -2.08 -11.48 -0.78
CA ILE A 44 -1.16 -12.09 0.18
C ILE A 44 -1.05 -11.17 1.39
N SER A 45 -1.42 -11.69 2.57
CA SER A 45 -1.23 -10.97 3.83
C SER A 45 -0.24 -11.67 4.74
N GLY A 46 0.35 -10.91 5.66
CA GLY A 46 1.12 -11.45 6.77
C GLY A 46 0.26 -11.97 7.93
N ASN A 47 0.80 -11.84 9.14
CA ASN A 47 0.16 -12.16 10.41
C ASN A 47 -1.08 -11.28 10.66
N GLY A 48 -1.01 -10.03 10.21
CA GLY A 48 -2.12 -9.09 10.20
C GLY A 48 -2.50 -8.67 8.79
N SER A 49 -3.73 -8.17 8.64
CA SER A 49 -4.11 -7.38 7.47
C SER A 49 -4.96 -6.21 7.90
N ARG A 50 -4.56 -5.02 7.47
CA ARG A 50 -5.25 -3.74 7.68
C ARG A 50 -6.31 -3.52 6.61
N LEU A 51 -6.07 -4.00 5.39
CA LEU A 51 -6.96 -3.74 4.26
C LEU A 51 -8.02 -4.83 4.06
N LEU A 52 -7.70 -6.13 4.26
CA LEU A 52 -8.64 -7.23 3.96
C LEU A 52 -9.97 -7.12 4.70
N THR A 53 -9.97 -6.60 5.92
CA THR A 53 -11.18 -6.43 6.73
C THR A 53 -12.09 -5.33 6.17
N ARG A 54 -11.53 -4.39 5.40
CA ARG A 54 -12.19 -3.19 4.87
C ARG A 54 -12.40 -3.23 3.34
N ALA A 55 -11.73 -4.12 2.62
CA ALA A 55 -11.71 -4.17 1.15
C ALA A 55 -13.00 -4.73 0.48
N GLY A 56 -14.04 -5.04 1.25
CA GLY A 56 -15.37 -5.41 0.71
C GLY A 56 -15.50 -6.84 0.18
N ASP A 57 -16.56 -7.07 -0.62
CA ASP A 57 -17.07 -8.40 -0.99
C ASP A 57 -16.13 -9.18 -1.94
N ARG A 58 -15.91 -10.47 -1.64
CA ARG A 58 -14.93 -11.35 -2.26
C ARG A 58 -15.57 -12.14 -3.41
N SER A 59 -15.16 -11.88 -4.64
CA SER A 59 -15.60 -12.66 -5.80
C SER A 59 -14.89 -14.02 -5.86
N ALA A 60 -15.41 -14.95 -6.66
CA ALA A 60 -14.80 -16.27 -6.89
C ALA A 60 -13.38 -16.22 -7.50
N THR A 61 -12.97 -15.06 -8.01
CA THR A 61 -11.67 -14.77 -8.63
C THR A 61 -10.67 -14.12 -7.66
N PHE A 62 -11.09 -13.86 -6.42
CA PHE A 62 -10.30 -13.20 -5.39
C PHE A 62 -9.81 -14.22 -4.37
N ASP A 63 -8.57 -14.65 -4.55
CA ASP A 63 -7.90 -15.59 -3.65
C ASP A 63 -7.16 -14.83 -2.55
N VAL A 64 -7.23 -15.36 -1.33
CA VAL A 64 -6.50 -14.83 -0.17
C VAL A 64 -5.58 -15.91 0.36
N ARG A 65 -4.28 -15.63 0.42
CA ARG A 65 -3.28 -16.49 1.07
C ARG A 65 -2.58 -15.73 2.19
N ARG A 66 -2.28 -16.42 3.29
CA ARG A 66 -1.54 -15.85 4.43
C ARG A 66 -0.16 -16.48 4.55
N ALA A 67 0.84 -15.64 4.79
CA ALA A 67 2.19 -16.05 5.13
C ALA A 67 2.50 -15.62 6.57
N PHE A 68 2.89 -16.58 7.40
CA PHE A 68 3.34 -16.35 8.78
C PHE A 68 4.88 -16.30 8.87
N THR A 69 5.57 -16.68 7.78
CA THR A 69 7.03 -16.63 7.67
C THR A 69 7.45 -16.21 6.26
N ALA A 70 8.66 -15.68 6.13
CA ALA A 70 9.23 -15.35 4.82
C ALA A 70 9.33 -16.57 3.87
N HIS A 71 9.54 -17.78 4.40
CA HIS A 71 9.55 -19.01 3.60
C HIS A 71 8.16 -19.32 3.01
N GLN A 72 7.09 -19.14 3.79
CA GLN A 72 5.73 -19.32 3.30
C GLN A 72 5.38 -18.29 2.22
N LEU A 73 5.79 -17.03 2.40
CA LEU A 73 5.63 -15.99 1.36
C LEU A 73 6.33 -16.40 0.06
N LEU A 74 7.56 -16.91 0.16
CA LEU A 74 8.31 -17.40 -1.00
C LEU A 74 7.59 -18.56 -1.72
N THR A 75 7.06 -19.52 -0.97
CA THR A 75 6.28 -20.64 -1.53
C THR A 75 5.03 -20.13 -2.25
N ILE A 76 4.26 -19.23 -1.62
CA ILE A 76 3.06 -18.65 -2.21
C ILE A 76 3.39 -17.96 -3.54
N LEU A 77 4.46 -17.15 -3.58
CA LEU A 77 4.86 -16.41 -4.77
C LEU A 77 5.29 -17.33 -5.92
N ARG A 78 5.99 -18.43 -5.61
CA ARG A 78 6.43 -19.41 -6.63
C ARG A 78 5.27 -20.21 -7.24
N GLU A 79 4.17 -20.37 -6.49
CA GLU A 79 2.97 -21.06 -6.93
C GLU A 79 1.93 -20.13 -7.58
N ALA A 80 2.14 -18.81 -7.49
CA ALA A 80 1.17 -17.82 -7.96
C ALA A 80 1.09 -17.81 -9.49
N THR A 81 -0.12 -17.91 -10.03
CA THR A 81 -0.43 -17.84 -11.47
C THR A 81 -1.44 -16.74 -11.79
N HIS A 82 -1.67 -15.85 -10.82
CA HIS A 82 -2.68 -14.80 -10.85
C HIS A 82 -2.25 -13.61 -11.70
N THR A 83 -3.22 -12.93 -12.32
CA THR A 83 -2.97 -11.74 -13.14
C THR A 83 -2.54 -10.55 -12.28
N ILE A 84 -3.07 -10.45 -11.06
CA ILE A 84 -2.71 -9.44 -10.06
C ILE A 84 -2.27 -10.16 -8.79
N ILE A 85 -1.11 -9.79 -8.28
CA ILE A 85 -0.61 -10.24 -6.99
C ILE A 85 -0.44 -9.00 -6.11
N PHE A 86 -1.26 -8.89 -5.07
CA PHE A 86 -1.21 -7.83 -4.08
C PHE A 86 -0.60 -8.37 -2.79
N ILE A 87 0.50 -7.79 -2.35
CA ILE A 87 1.25 -8.21 -1.17
C ILE A 87 1.15 -7.09 -0.15
N GLU A 88 0.43 -7.33 0.94
CA GLU A 88 0.50 -6.45 2.11
C GLU A 88 1.76 -6.81 2.90
N HIS A 89 2.71 -5.87 2.92
CA HIS A 89 3.98 -6.03 3.62
C HIS A 89 3.77 -6.18 5.11
N ASP A 90 4.41 -7.18 5.70
CA ASP A 90 4.43 -7.42 7.12
C ASP A 90 5.87 -7.73 7.56
N PRO A 91 6.55 -6.82 8.30
CA PRO A 91 7.92 -7.02 8.73
C PRO A 91 8.11 -8.23 9.66
N THR A 92 7.06 -8.66 10.36
CA THR A 92 7.16 -9.73 11.36
C THR A 92 7.54 -11.07 10.72
N LEU A 93 7.31 -11.24 9.41
CA LEU A 93 7.68 -12.43 8.63
C LEU A 93 9.20 -12.67 8.59
N PHE A 94 9.99 -11.62 8.81
CA PHE A 94 11.45 -11.62 8.67
C PHE A 94 12.19 -11.69 10.01
N GLU A 95 11.48 -11.67 11.14
CA GLU A 95 12.08 -11.71 12.48
C GLU A 95 12.90 -12.99 12.69
N SER A 96 12.47 -14.11 12.12
CA SER A 96 13.14 -15.41 12.26
C SER A 96 14.10 -15.76 11.10
N GLY A 97 14.09 -14.99 10.01
CA GLY A 97 14.65 -15.39 8.71
C GLY A 97 16.02 -14.80 8.34
N GLY A 98 16.53 -13.84 9.10
CA GLY A 98 17.77 -13.10 8.77
C GLY A 98 17.61 -12.18 7.54
N SER A 99 18.50 -11.19 7.41
CA SER A 99 18.40 -10.15 6.38
C SER A 99 18.49 -10.66 4.93
N SER A 100 19.04 -11.86 4.68
CA SER A 100 19.19 -12.37 3.30
C SER A 100 17.87 -12.74 2.62
N MET A 101 16.78 -12.94 3.38
CA MET A 101 15.53 -13.48 2.85
C MET A 101 14.66 -12.42 2.14
N ALA A 102 14.72 -11.16 2.57
CA ALA A 102 13.93 -10.08 1.94
C ALA A 102 14.40 -9.81 0.51
N ALA A 103 15.72 -9.73 0.29
CA ALA A 103 16.29 -9.61 -1.06
C ALA A 103 15.91 -10.80 -1.96
N ALA A 104 15.93 -12.03 -1.43
CA ALA A 104 15.52 -13.22 -2.18
C ALA A 104 14.04 -13.17 -2.59
N ILE A 105 13.16 -12.69 -1.69
CA ILE A 105 11.75 -12.46 -2.01
C ILE A 105 11.59 -11.37 -3.06
N GLY A 106 12.30 -10.24 -2.93
CA GLY A 106 12.28 -9.15 -3.93
C GLY A 106 12.61 -9.65 -5.33
N LYS A 107 13.62 -10.52 -5.45
CA LYS A 107 13.96 -11.16 -6.73
C LYS A 107 12.83 -12.03 -7.27
N VAL A 108 12.21 -12.88 -6.44
CA VAL A 108 11.07 -13.72 -6.86
C VAL A 108 9.85 -12.88 -7.25
N ILE A 109 9.60 -11.77 -6.55
CA ILE A 109 8.55 -10.82 -6.94
C ILE A 109 8.81 -10.24 -8.33
N SER A 110 10.05 -9.82 -8.61
CA SER A 110 10.45 -9.31 -9.93
C SER A 110 10.27 -10.36 -11.04
N GLU A 111 10.62 -11.63 -10.77
CA GLU A 111 10.38 -12.74 -11.70
C GLU A 111 8.88 -12.96 -11.96
N ALA A 112 8.05 -12.96 -10.91
CA ALA A 112 6.60 -13.13 -11.01
C ALA A 112 5.91 -11.97 -11.75
N ALA A 113 6.48 -10.76 -11.66
CA ALA A 113 5.97 -9.58 -12.35
C ALA A 113 6.08 -9.67 -13.87
N SER A 114 6.92 -10.54 -14.44
CA SER A 114 6.98 -10.74 -15.90
C SER A 114 5.63 -11.18 -16.51
N GLY A 115 4.83 -11.96 -15.76
CA GLY A 115 3.51 -12.44 -16.17
C GLY A 115 2.33 -11.76 -15.46
N SER A 116 2.60 -10.97 -14.42
CA SER A 116 1.59 -10.44 -13.50
C SER A 116 1.75 -8.95 -13.28
N LEU A 117 0.74 -8.28 -12.74
CA LEU A 117 0.97 -7.04 -12.02
C LEU A 117 1.23 -7.39 -10.56
N VAL A 118 2.39 -7.03 -10.02
CA VAL A 118 2.69 -7.24 -8.59
C VAL A 118 2.74 -5.89 -7.87
N ILE A 119 1.98 -5.79 -6.78
CA ILE A 119 1.89 -4.61 -5.92
C ILE A 119 2.38 -5.02 -4.53
N LEU A 120 3.56 -4.53 -4.12
CA LEU A 120 4.02 -4.63 -2.73
C LEU A 120 3.61 -3.36 -2.01
N TYR A 121 2.70 -3.47 -1.05
CA TYR A 121 2.12 -2.32 -0.36
C TYR A 121 2.57 -2.26 1.11
N THR A 122 2.89 -1.06 1.59
CA THR A 122 2.99 -0.76 3.02
C THR A 122 2.49 0.65 3.34
N PRO A 123 1.83 0.88 4.49
CA PRO A 123 1.61 2.24 4.98
C PRO A 123 2.88 2.88 5.55
N VAL A 124 3.80 2.06 6.08
CA VAL A 124 5.03 2.53 6.73
C VAL A 124 6.19 1.64 6.26
N PRO A 125 7.13 2.16 5.46
CA PRO A 125 8.24 1.36 4.97
C PRO A 125 9.24 1.08 6.09
N ASP A 126 9.81 -0.13 6.08
CA ASP A 126 10.92 -0.54 6.93
C ASP A 126 12.09 -1.05 6.06
N ARG A 127 13.15 -1.55 6.72
CA ARG A 127 14.33 -2.06 6.02
C ARG A 127 14.00 -3.22 5.06
N PHE A 128 13.11 -4.14 5.44
CA PHE A 128 12.80 -5.32 4.66
C PHE A 128 11.95 -4.95 3.44
N PHE A 129 11.03 -4.01 3.61
CA PHE A 129 10.34 -3.39 2.48
C PHE A 129 11.35 -2.76 1.51
N GLY A 130 12.32 -1.99 2.01
CA GLY A 130 13.36 -1.36 1.20
C GLY A 130 14.19 -2.37 0.41
N GLU A 131 14.60 -3.47 1.06
CA GLU A 131 15.36 -4.55 0.41
C GLU A 131 14.56 -5.24 -0.71
N MET A 132 13.26 -5.46 -0.52
CA MET A 132 12.38 -5.99 -1.57
C MET A 132 12.13 -4.96 -2.68
N ALA A 133 11.87 -3.71 -2.32
CA ALA A 133 11.57 -2.62 -3.24
C ALA A 133 12.75 -2.24 -4.14
N ALA A 134 13.98 -2.59 -3.77
CA ALA A 134 15.17 -2.43 -4.61
C ALA A 134 15.07 -3.20 -5.95
N TYR A 135 14.19 -4.20 -6.03
CA TYR A 135 13.92 -4.98 -7.25
C TYR A 135 12.68 -4.48 -8.02
N ALA A 136 12.00 -3.44 -7.54
CA ALA A 136 10.79 -2.91 -8.16
C ALA A 136 11.12 -2.07 -9.40
N ASP A 137 10.27 -2.19 -10.42
CA ASP A 137 10.32 -1.30 -11.59
C ASP A 137 9.98 0.14 -11.20
N ARG A 138 9.11 0.28 -10.19
CA ARG A 138 8.62 1.58 -9.72
C ARG A 138 8.43 1.56 -8.20
N ILE A 139 8.91 2.61 -7.56
CA ILE A 139 8.58 2.95 -6.17
C ILE A 139 7.63 4.15 -6.22
N ILE A 140 6.44 4.00 -5.65
CA ILE A 140 5.39 5.01 -5.66
C ILE A 140 5.07 5.38 -4.22
N THR A 141 5.19 6.66 -3.90
CA THR A 141 4.80 7.19 -2.59
C THR A 141 3.61 8.12 -2.76
N LEU A 142 2.49 7.78 -2.13
CA LEU A 142 1.32 8.65 -2.05
C LEU A 142 1.37 9.37 -0.70
N ALA A 143 1.42 10.71 -0.74
CA ALA A 143 1.29 11.49 0.47
C ALA A 143 -0.15 11.37 1.02
N PRO A 144 -0.34 11.39 2.35
CA PRO A 144 -1.65 11.66 2.92
C PRO A 144 -2.16 12.99 2.37
N GLU A 145 -3.45 13.06 2.02
CA GLU A 145 -4.06 14.34 1.68
C GLU A 145 -3.97 15.25 2.91
N GLU A 146 -3.18 16.33 2.83
CA GLU A 146 -3.08 17.28 3.95
C GLU A 146 -4.46 17.85 4.21
N ALA A 147 -5.00 17.61 5.41
CA ALA A 147 -6.22 18.28 5.85
C ALA A 147 -5.98 19.80 5.73
N PRO A 148 -6.93 20.56 5.13
CA PRO A 148 -6.72 21.98 4.92
C PRO A 148 -6.39 22.66 6.24
N VAL A 149 -5.23 23.32 6.30
CA VAL A 149 -4.78 24.09 7.46
C VAL A 149 -5.90 25.06 7.83
N ARG A 150 -6.63 24.77 8.92
CA ARG A 150 -7.61 25.71 9.48
C ARG A 150 -6.84 26.96 9.88
N LYS A 151 -6.90 28.01 9.06
CA LYS A 151 -6.45 29.35 9.44
C LYS A 151 -7.22 29.74 10.71
N GLN A 152 -6.57 29.65 11.87
CA GLN A 152 -7.12 30.22 13.08
C GLN A 152 -7.23 31.72 12.85
N ASN A 153 -8.45 32.22 12.69
CA ASN A 153 -8.72 33.64 12.75
C ASN A 153 -8.38 34.10 14.17
N VAL A 154 -7.18 34.65 14.33
CA VAL A 154 -6.82 35.42 15.51
C VAL A 154 -7.77 36.61 15.55
N ARG A 155 -8.86 36.51 16.32
CA ARG A 155 -9.71 37.65 16.64
C ARG A 155 -8.86 38.63 17.43
N ALA A 156 -8.43 39.71 16.79
CA ALA A 156 -7.87 40.86 17.46
C ALA A 156 -8.92 41.37 18.48
N SER A 157 -8.63 41.19 19.77
CA SER A 157 -9.39 41.76 20.86
C SER A 157 -9.26 43.29 20.83
N ARG A 158 -10.25 43.99 20.30
CA ARG A 158 -10.45 45.42 20.59
C ARG A 158 -11.12 45.55 21.95
N PHE A 159 -10.33 45.77 22.99
CA PHE A 159 -10.72 46.28 24.30
C PHE A 159 -9.63 47.29 24.70
N GLY A 160 -9.86 48.55 25.01
CA GLY A 160 -11.01 49.44 24.94
C GLY A 160 -10.46 50.86 25.15
N GLN A 161 -10.90 51.84 24.37
CA GLN A 161 -10.67 53.26 24.67
C GLN A 161 -11.91 53.81 25.39
N ALA A 162 -11.72 54.15 26.67
CA ALA A 162 -12.56 55.00 27.49
C ALA A 162 -11.57 55.73 28.43
N THR A 163 -11.57 57.03 28.68
CA THR A 163 -12.50 58.14 28.43
C THR A 163 -11.67 59.42 28.68
N LEU A 164 -11.86 60.47 27.89
CA LEU A 164 -11.39 61.83 28.25
C LEU A 164 -12.27 62.36 29.40
N GLY A 165 -11.64 62.83 30.47
CA GLY A 165 -12.29 63.55 31.58
C GLY A 165 -11.31 64.54 32.21
N ALA A 166 -11.74 65.80 32.28
CA ALA A 166 -11.03 67.03 32.63
C ALA A 166 -10.17 67.03 33.90
N PHE A 167 -9.10 67.84 33.89
CA PHE A 167 -8.77 68.91 34.85
C PHE A 167 -7.94 69.99 34.16
#